data_AF-A0A956UII9-F1
#
_entry.id   AF-A0A956UII9-F1
#
_cell.length_a   1.000
_cell.length_b   1.000
_cell.length_c   1.000
_cell.angle_alpha   90.00
_cell.angle_beta   90.00
_cell.angle_gamma   90.00
#
_symmetry.space_group_name_H-M   'P 1'
#
loop_
_entity.id
_entity.type
_entity.pdbx_description
1 polymer ?
#
loop_
_entity_poly.entity_id
_entity_poly.type
_entity_poly.pdbx_seq_one_letter_code
_entity_poly.pdbx_strand_id
1 'polypeptide(L)'
;DYGLLPAPDGEGFVLACPPRIEAAVYMGSSGEHGDISDEIAELDIPVRVLRARQRSGASSGDFSASPTDPGLAGRFRHGEDVLLPHLTHFVPMEDPALVAWHIRDISR
;
A
#
# COMPACT_ATOMS: atom_id res chain seq x y z
N ASP A 1 -9.98 -1.66 16.60
CA ASP A 1 -9.89 -1.45 18.06
C ASP A 1 -8.78 -2.22 18.78
N TYR A 2 -7.64 -2.52 18.12
CA TYR A 2 -6.50 -3.21 18.77
C TYR A 2 -5.19 -2.41 18.77
N GLY A 3 -5.15 -1.25 18.09
CA GLY A 3 -3.94 -0.42 17.96
C GLY A 3 -3.85 0.74 18.95
N LEU A 4 -4.92 1.02 19.70
CA LEU A 4 -5.04 2.17 20.59
C LEU A 4 -5.53 1.72 21.97
N LEU A 5 -5.01 2.35 23.02
CA LEU A 5 -5.44 2.20 24.40
C LEU A 5 -5.90 3.56 24.95
N PRO A 6 -6.83 3.61 25.91
CA PRO A 6 -7.13 4.84 26.62
C PRO A 6 -5.86 5.47 27.19
N ALA A 7 -5.75 6.79 27.09
CA ALA A 7 -4.61 7.49 27.65
C ALA A 7 -4.58 7.31 29.19
N PRO A 8 -3.40 7.11 29.81
CA PRO A 8 -3.30 6.89 31.26
C PRO A 8 -3.84 8.04 32.13
N ASP A 9 -3.87 9.26 31.58
CA ASP A 9 -4.41 10.48 32.20
C ASP A 9 -5.91 10.65 31.99
N GLY A 10 -6.56 9.75 31.24
CA GLY A 10 -8.00 9.71 31.03
C GLY A 10 -8.50 10.55 29.86
N GLU A 11 -7.64 11.33 29.18
CA GLU A 11 -8.03 12.11 27.99
C GLU A 11 -7.37 11.57 26.72
N GLY A 12 -8.20 11.06 25.80
CA GLY A 12 -7.75 10.59 24.49
C GLY A 12 -7.19 9.18 24.50
N PHE A 13 -6.29 8.90 23.55
CA PHE A 13 -5.77 7.56 23.28
C PHE A 13 -4.26 7.58 23.04
N VAL A 14 -3.59 6.49 23.41
CA VAL A 14 -2.18 6.22 23.12
C VAL A 14 -2.04 4.97 22.25
N LEU A 15 -0.94 4.86 21.50
CA LEU A 15 -0.65 3.64 20.75
C LEU A 15 -0.49 2.46 21.72
N ALA A 16 -1.13 1.33 21.40
CA ALA A 16 -0.98 0.10 22.16
C ALA A 16 0.46 -0.45 22.08
N CYS A 17 1.12 -0.19 20.96
CA CYS A 17 2.51 -0.55 20.71
C CYS A 17 3.44 0.62 21.10
N PRO A 18 4.54 0.38 21.85
CA PRO A 18 5.56 1.40 22.07
C PRO A 18 6.11 1.90 20.72
N PRO A 19 6.31 3.21 20.51
CA PRO A 19 6.73 3.76 19.21
C PRO A 19 7.98 3.12 18.62
N ARG A 20 8.94 2.70 19.46
CA ARG A 20 10.15 2.00 19.03
C ARG A 20 9.88 0.64 18.39
N ILE A 21 8.84 -0.06 18.87
CA ILE A 21 8.47 -1.38 18.37
C ILE A 21 7.73 -1.23 17.06
N GLU A 22 6.81 -0.27 16.98
CA GLU A 22 6.13 0.09 15.73
C GLU A 22 7.14 0.46 14.63
N ALA A 23 8.12 1.31 14.94
CA ALA A 23 9.18 1.68 14.00
C ALA A 23 10.05 0.48 13.58
N ALA A 24 10.30 -0.48 14.49
CA ALA A 24 11.09 -1.67 14.19
C ALA A 24 10.38 -2.59 13.17
N VAL A 25 9.05 -2.60 13.15
CA VAL A 25 8.27 -3.37 12.14
C VAL A 25 8.62 -2.91 10.74
N TYR A 26 8.64 -1.60 10.47
CA TYR A 26 8.98 -1.05 9.15
C TYR A 26 10.39 -1.42 8.69
N MET A 27 11.36 -1.48 9.61
CA MET A 27 12.72 -1.93 9.28
C MET A 27 12.81 -3.44 9.10
N GLY A 28 12.02 -4.22 9.85
CA GLY A 28 12.01 -5.68 9.76
C GLY A 28 11.31 -6.22 8.52
N SER A 29 10.23 -5.56 8.07
CA SER A 29 9.43 -5.98 6.91
C SER A 29 10.09 -5.72 5.55
N SER A 30 11.18 -4.95 5.52
CA SER A 30 12.00 -4.72 4.33
C SER A 30 13.23 -5.63 4.24
N GLY A 31 13.38 -6.58 5.17
CA GLY A 31 14.45 -7.58 5.16
C GLY A 31 14.10 -8.85 4.38
N GLU A 32 15.08 -9.75 4.25
CA GLU A 32 14.99 -11.03 3.49
C GLU A 32 13.80 -11.92 3.89
N HIS A 33 13.38 -11.88 5.16
CA HIS A 33 12.26 -12.67 5.67
C HIS A 33 10.88 -12.01 5.41
N GLY A 34 10.86 -10.79 4.89
CA GLY A 34 9.64 -10.06 4.53
C GLY A 34 9.28 -10.14 3.05
N ASP A 35 10.14 -10.74 2.22
CA ASP A 35 9.89 -10.89 0.80
C ASP A 35 8.92 -12.05 0.54
N ILE A 36 7.68 -11.71 0.19
CA ILE A 36 6.61 -12.65 -0.17
C ILE A 36 6.39 -12.71 -1.69
N SER A 37 7.46 -12.42 -2.43
CA SER A 37 7.43 -12.27 -3.88
C SER A 37 6.99 -13.53 -4.62
N ASP A 38 7.38 -14.70 -4.10
CA ASP A 38 7.13 -15.99 -4.74
C ASP A 38 5.67 -16.43 -4.56
N GLU A 39 5.03 -16.04 -3.46
CA GLU A 39 3.64 -16.35 -3.12
C GLU A 39 2.62 -15.61 -4.00
N ILE A 40 3.01 -14.52 -4.65
CA ILE A 40 2.13 -13.74 -5.55
C ILE A 40 1.50 -14.63 -6.63
N ALA A 41 2.28 -15.57 -7.16
CA ALA A 41 1.84 -16.48 -8.20
C ALA A 41 0.84 -17.54 -7.70
N GLU A 42 0.64 -17.70 -6.39
CA GLU A 42 -0.32 -18.66 -5.82
C GLU A 42 -1.75 -18.12 -5.76
N LEU A 43 -1.94 -16.82 -5.97
CA LEU A 43 -3.25 -16.18 -5.96
C LEU A 43 -4.03 -16.51 -7.24
N ASP A 44 -5.04 -17.36 -7.11
CA ASP A 44 -6.00 -17.70 -8.17
C ASP A 44 -7.29 -16.88 -8.06
N ILE A 45 -7.14 -15.56 -7.99
CA ILE A 45 -8.22 -14.58 -7.96
C ILE A 45 -7.88 -13.41 -8.89
N PRO A 46 -8.86 -12.67 -9.42
CA PRO A 46 -8.61 -11.42 -10.14
C PRO A 46 -7.88 -10.41 -9.25
N VAL A 47 -6.79 -9.83 -9.76
CA VAL A 47 -6.02 -8.78 -9.07
C VAL A 47 -5.84 -7.60 -10.00
N ARG A 48 -6.14 -6.40 -9.51
CA ARG A 48 -5.94 -5.15 -10.25
C ARG A 48 -5.03 -4.23 -9.45
N VAL A 49 -3.93 -3.81 -10.06
CA VAL A 49 -2.94 -2.91 -9.47
C VAL A 49 -3.14 -1.51 -10.04
N LEU A 50 -3.68 -0.61 -9.22
CA LEU A 50 -3.77 0.82 -9.55
C LEU A 50 -2.46 1.48 -9.12
N ARG A 51 -1.74 2.08 -10.07
CA ARG A 51 -0.46 2.76 -9.79
C ARG A 51 -0.40 4.16 -10.39
N ALA A 52 0.22 5.07 -9.65
CA ALA A 52 0.48 6.44 -10.06
C ALA A 52 1.77 6.56 -10.90
N ARG A 53 2.16 7.79 -11.28
CA ARG A 53 3.42 8.05 -11.99
C ARG A 53 4.62 7.43 -11.26
N GLN A 54 5.53 6.80 -12.00
CA GLN A 54 6.74 6.21 -11.41
C GLN A 54 7.69 7.29 -10.89
N ARG A 55 8.49 6.96 -9.87
CA ARG A 55 9.49 7.88 -9.33
C ARG A 55 10.61 8.14 -10.35
N SER A 56 10.89 9.41 -10.61
CA SER A 56 12.03 9.84 -11.42
C SER A 56 13.21 10.21 -10.50
N GLY A 57 14.08 9.24 -10.23
CA GLY A 57 15.28 9.42 -9.41
C GLY A 57 15.03 9.37 -7.89
N ALA A 58 16.10 9.58 -7.12
CA ALA A 58 16.08 9.52 -5.65
C ALA A 58 15.83 10.91 -5.04
N SER A 59 14.58 11.40 -5.08
CA SER A 59 14.22 12.62 -4.35
C SER A 59 13.84 12.29 -2.91
N SER A 60 14.72 12.54 -1.95
CA SER A 60 14.35 12.44 -0.53
C SER A 60 13.32 13.55 -0.22
N GLY A 61 12.06 13.16 -0.01
CA GLY A 61 10.98 14.08 0.39
C GLY A 61 9.79 14.21 -0.57
N ASP A 62 9.90 13.80 -1.84
CA ASP A 62 8.72 13.71 -2.74
C ASP A 62 8.09 12.32 -2.63
N PHE A 63 6.94 12.26 -1.96
CA PHE A 63 6.13 11.07 -1.78
C PHE A 63 4.99 10.96 -2.81
N SER A 64 4.90 11.88 -3.77
CA SER A 64 3.81 11.90 -4.75
C SER A 64 3.98 10.86 -5.87
N ALA A 65 5.17 10.30 -6.07
CA ALA A 65 5.38 9.27 -7.07
C ALA A 65 5.09 7.87 -6.51
N SER A 66 4.58 6.98 -7.36
CA SER A 66 4.36 5.57 -7.04
C SER A 66 5.68 4.85 -6.73
N PRO A 67 5.81 4.21 -5.55
CA PRO A 67 6.93 3.31 -5.25
C PRO A 67 6.70 1.91 -5.82
N THR A 68 5.51 1.61 -6.34
CA THR A 68 5.12 0.29 -6.84
C THR A 68 5.93 -0.12 -8.07
N ASP A 69 6.46 -1.35 -8.05
CA ASP A 69 7.09 -1.99 -9.20
C ASP A 69 6.13 -2.04 -10.41
N PRO A 70 6.48 -1.47 -11.57
CA PRO A 70 5.66 -1.57 -12.79
C PRO A 70 5.41 -3.00 -13.26
N GLY A 71 6.26 -3.96 -12.88
CA GLY A 71 6.11 -5.38 -13.22
C GLY A 71 5.17 -6.15 -12.29
N LEU A 72 4.70 -5.54 -11.19
CA LEU A 72 3.97 -6.23 -10.13
C LEU A 72 2.71 -6.94 -10.64
N ALA A 73 1.88 -6.27 -11.45
CA ALA A 73 0.64 -6.85 -11.97
C ALA A 73 0.91 -8.11 -12.80
N GLY A 74 2.00 -8.13 -13.58
CA GLY A 74 2.36 -9.27 -14.43
C GLY A 74 2.80 -10.52 -13.66
N ARG A 75 2.97 -10.43 -12.35
CA ARG A 75 3.34 -11.57 -11.47
C ARG A 75 2.13 -12.32 -10.93
N PHE A 76 0.93 -11.73 -10.99
CA PHE A 76 -0.32 -12.41 -10.64
C PHE A 76 -0.84 -13.22 -11.82
N ARG A 77 -1.49 -14.36 -11.56
CA ARG A 77 -2.11 -15.20 -12.62
C ARG A 77 -3.17 -14.45 -13.42
N HIS A 78 -3.98 -13.64 -12.72
CA HIS A 78 -5.07 -12.85 -13.29
C HIS A 78 -4.88 -11.36 -12.98
N GLY A 79 -3.65 -10.87 -13.23
CA GLY A 79 -3.25 -9.50 -12.93
C GLY A 79 -3.59 -8.49 -14.02
N GLU A 80 -4.14 -7.34 -13.62
CA GLU A 80 -4.37 -6.17 -14.48
C GLU A 80 -3.61 -4.95 -13.95
N ASP A 81 -2.86 -4.28 -14.82
CA ASP A 81 -2.18 -3.03 -14.49
C ASP A 81 -3.01 -1.81 -14.93
N VAL A 82 -3.28 -0.89 -14.01
CA VAL A 82 -3.97 0.38 -14.30
C VAL A 82 -3.06 1.54 -13.91
N LEU A 83 -2.40 2.12 -14.93
CA LEU A 83 -1.57 3.31 -14.76
C LEU A 83 -2.41 4.59 -14.77
N LEU A 84 -2.33 5.37 -13.71
CA LEU A 84 -3.00 6.65 -13.50
C LEU A 84 -1.95 7.77 -13.42
N PRO A 85 -1.34 8.18 -14.55
CA PRO A 85 -0.16 9.05 -14.53
C PRO A 85 -0.47 10.50 -14.11
N HIS A 86 -1.76 10.85 -14.09
CA HIS A 86 -2.28 12.15 -13.67
C HIS A 86 -2.52 12.24 -12.15
N LEU A 87 -2.41 11.12 -11.44
CA LEU A 87 -2.53 11.05 -9.98
C LEU A 87 -1.16 10.81 -9.34
N THR A 88 -1.11 11.00 -8.03
CA THR A 88 0.03 10.77 -7.16
C THR A 88 -0.12 9.44 -6.42
N HIS A 89 0.88 9.06 -5.63
CA HIS A 89 0.83 7.93 -4.69
C HIS A 89 -0.45 7.91 -3.83
N PHE A 90 -1.08 9.07 -3.62
CA PHE A 90 -2.30 9.25 -2.84
C PHE A 90 -3.59 9.06 -3.68
N VAL A 91 -3.60 8.15 -4.67
CA VAL A 91 -4.76 7.83 -5.52
C VAL A 91 -6.09 7.75 -4.74
N PRO A 92 -6.18 7.05 -3.59
CA PRO A 92 -7.44 6.96 -2.84
C PRO A 92 -7.94 8.28 -2.24
N MET A 93 -7.02 9.23 -2.00
CA MET A 93 -7.34 10.54 -1.44
C MET A 93 -7.64 11.56 -2.54
N GLU A 94 -6.99 11.45 -3.70
CA GLU A 94 -7.18 12.38 -4.82
C GLU A 94 -8.45 12.06 -5.63
N ASP A 95 -8.73 10.78 -5.89
CA ASP A 95 -9.95 10.36 -6.60
C ASP A 95 -10.59 9.13 -5.92
N PRO A 96 -11.27 9.33 -4.78
CA PRO A 96 -11.95 8.24 -4.08
C PRO A 96 -13.09 7.62 -4.91
N ALA A 97 -13.68 8.38 -5.84
CA ALA A 97 -14.76 7.88 -6.69
C ALA A 97 -14.25 6.87 -7.73
N LEU A 98 -13.11 7.17 -8.36
CA LEU A 98 -12.42 6.24 -9.25
C LEU A 98 -12.01 4.95 -8.54
N VAL A 99 -11.46 5.04 -7.32
CA VAL A 99 -11.11 3.86 -6.53
C VAL A 99 -12.35 3.02 -6.20
N ALA A 100 -13.44 3.67 -5.74
CA ALA A 100 -14.70 2.97 -5.47
C ALA A 100 -15.29 2.30 -6.72
N TRP A 101 -15.15 2.92 -7.89
CA TRP A 101 -15.55 2.32 -9.16
C TRP A 101 -14.74 1.06 -9.46
N HIS A 102 -13.41 1.10 -9.39
CA HIS A 102 -12.56 -0.06 -9.65
C HIS A 102 -12.85 -1.25 -8.71
N ILE A 103 -13.13 -0.97 -7.43
CA ILE A 103 -13.53 -2.00 -6.46
C ILE A 103 -14.84 -2.67 -6.87
N ARG A 104 -15.84 -1.89 -7.29
CA ARG A 104 -17.13 -2.44 -7.73
C ARG A 104 -17.01 -3.20 -9.04
N ASP A 105 -16.18 -2.71 -9.95
CA ASP A 105 -15.97 -3.28 -11.27
C ASP A 105 -15.29 -4.64 -11.22
N ILE A 106 -14.21 -4.78 -10.43
CA ILE A 106 -13.49 -6.06 -10.29
C ILE A 106 -14.29 -7.12 -9.52
N SER A 107 -15.31 -6.71 -8.76
CA SER A 107 -16.16 -7.61 -7.98
C SER A 107 -17.36 -8.17 -8.78
N ARG A 108 -17.49 -7.81 -10.07
CA ARG A 108 -18.54 -8.29 -10.97
C ARG A 108 -18.09 -9.52 -11.73
#